data_AF-A0A3C1BCV3-F1
#
_entry.id   AF-A0A3C1BCV3-F1
#
_cell.length_a   1.000
_cell.length_b   1.000
_cell.length_c   1.000
_cell.angle_alpha   90.00
_cell.angle_beta   90.00
_cell.angle_gamma   90.00
#
_symmetry.space_group_name_H-M   'P 1'
#
loop_
_entity.id
_entity.type
_entity.pdbx_description
1 polymer ?
#
loop_
_entity_poly.entity_id
_entity_poly.type
_entity_poly.pdbx_seq_one_letter_code
_entity_poly.pdbx_strand_id
1 'polypeptide(L)' 'LKTFLKKIEFDRVGIFTYSHEENTTAHLLDDNIHGEVKEQRAQEIMEVQQEISFQKNEEKIGKIFK' A
#
# COMPACT_ATOMS: atom_id res chain seq x y z
N LEU A 1 -1.28 -2.55 -9.95
CA LEU A 1 -1.35 -2.72 -8.48
C LEU A 1 -2.69 -2.30 -7.89
N LYS A 2 -3.21 -1.09 -8.17
CA LYS A 2 -4.53 -0.62 -7.67
C LYS A 2 -5.68 -1.61 -7.93
N THR A 3 -5.75 -2.20 -9.13
CA THR A 3 -6.74 -3.24 -9.47
C THR A 3 -6.61 -4.50 -8.62
N PHE A 4 -5.40 -4.86 -8.19
CA PHE A 4 -5.19 -6.01 -7.31
C PHE A 4 -5.72 -5.73 -5.91
N LEU A 5 -5.45 -4.54 -5.35
CA LEU A 5 -6.03 -4.14 -4.06
C LEU A 5 -7.55 -4.13 -4.11
N LYS A 6 -8.14 -3.55 -5.18
CA LYS A 6 -9.60 -3.53 -5.37
C LYS A 6 -10.22 -4.92 -5.56
N LYS A 7 -9.45 -5.89 -6.05
CA LYS A 7 -9.95 -7.27 -6.23
C LYS A 7 -9.91 -8.06 -4.93
N ILE A 8 -8.87 -7.89 -4.13
CA ILE A 8 -8.67 -8.68 -2.91
C ILE A 8 -9.32 -8.03 -1.68
N GLU A 9 -9.38 -6.70 -1.67
CA GLU A 9 -9.97 -5.90 -0.61
C GLU A 9 -9.39 -6.28 0.76
N PHE A 10 -8.09 -6.11 0.98
CA PHE A 10 -7.47 -6.45 2.27
C PHE A 10 -8.04 -5.62 3.42
N ASP A 11 -8.17 -6.21 4.62
CA ASP A 11 -8.56 -5.48 5.83
C ASP A 11 -7.49 -4.47 6.28
N ARG A 12 -6.20 -4.80 6.10
CA ARG A 12 -5.05 -3.97 6.50
C ARG A 12 -3.89 -4.18 5.53
N VAL A 13 -3.23 -3.09 5.14
CA VAL A 13 -2.04 -3.10 4.27
C VAL A 13 -1.05 -2.05 4.77
N GLY A 14 0.24 -2.39 4.78
CA GLY A 14 1.34 -1.43 4.94
C GLY A 14 1.99 -1.15 3.59
N ILE A 15 2.34 0.11 3.32
CA ILE A 15 2.94 0.55 2.06
C ILE A 15 4.23 1.30 2.41
N PHE A 16 5.34 0.85 1.82
CA PHE A 16 6.66 1.42 2.05
C PHE A 16 7.33 1.67 0.71
N THR A 17 7.99 2.82 0.57
CA THR A 17 8.79 3.13 -0.60
C THR A 17 10.07 2.30 -0.59
N TYR A 18 10.55 1.93 -1.78
CA TYR A 18 11.83 1.25 -1.91
C TYR A 18 12.98 2.16 -1.44
N SER A 19 13.85 1.61 -0.59
CA SER A 19 15.11 2.22 -0.14
C SER A 19 16.29 1.45 -0.74
N HIS A 20 17.22 2.17 -1.35
CA HIS A 20 18.38 1.59 -2.02
C HIS A 20 19.52 1.31 -1.03
N GLU A 21 19.26 0.40 -0.10
CA GLU A 21 20.14 0.08 1.01
C GLU A 21 21.34 -0.78 0.59
N GLU A 22 22.54 -0.39 1.03
CA GLU A 22 23.77 -1.15 0.84
C GLU A 22 23.66 -2.56 1.46
N ASN A 23 24.46 -3.51 0.95
CA ASN A 23 24.48 -4.91 1.40
C ASN A 23 23.18 -5.70 1.16
N THR A 24 22.30 -5.23 0.27
CA THR A 24 21.14 -5.98 -0.21
C THR A 24 21.35 -6.45 -1.66
N THR A 25 20.71 -7.56 -2.05
CA THR A 25 20.74 -7.99 -3.46
C THR A 25 20.07 -6.99 -4.39
N ALA A 26 19.07 -6.26 -3.88
CA ALA A 26 18.39 -5.20 -4.61
C ALA A 26 19.30 -4.00 -4.91
N HIS A 27 20.34 -3.77 -4.11
CA HIS A 27 21.33 -2.72 -4.37
C HIS A 27 22.11 -2.91 -5.68
N LEU A 28 22.20 -4.15 -6.18
CA LEU A 28 22.83 -4.45 -7.48
C LEU A 28 21.96 -4.04 -8.67
N LEU A 29 20.69 -3.70 -8.45
CA LEU A 29 19.75 -3.26 -9.48
C LEU A 29 19.79 -1.74 -9.60
N ASP A 30 19.66 -1.25 -10.83
CA ASP A 30 19.59 0.19 -11.09
C ASP A 30 18.31 0.81 -10.48
N ASP A 31 18.46 1.83 -9.66
CA ASP A 31 17.37 2.60 -9.05
C ASP A 31 17.29 4.00 -9.67
N ASN A 32 16.69 4.04 -10.86
CA ASN A 32 16.53 5.26 -11.65
C ASN A 32 15.22 6.03 -11.35
N ILE A 33 14.52 5.67 -10.28
CA ILE A 33 13.25 6.29 -9.92
C ILE A 33 13.47 7.27 -8.77
N HIS A 34 13.19 8.55 -9.01
CA HIS A 34 13.24 9.60 -8.00
C HIS A 34 12.34 9.29 -6.79
N GLY A 35 12.79 9.73 -5.60
CA GLY A 35 12.06 9.54 -4.34
C GLY A 35 10.63 10.06 -4.41
N GLU A 36 10.41 11.25 -4.98
CA GLU A 36 9.10 11.87 -5.15
C GLU A 36 8.13 10.97 -5.95
N VAL A 37 8.62 10.30 -7.01
CA VAL A 37 7.79 9.36 -7.79
C VAL A 37 7.42 8.14 -6.96
N LYS A 38 8.32 7.65 -6.10
CA LYS A 38 8.03 6.53 -5.19
C LYS A 38 6.98 6.91 -4.15
N GLU A 39 7.11 8.10 -3.57
CA GLU A 39 6.16 8.66 -2.60
C GLU A 39 4.79 8.88 -3.22
N GLN A 40 4.73 9.50 -4.41
CA GLN A 40 3.48 9.68 -5.15
C GLN A 40 2.78 8.34 -5.38
N ARG A 41 3.51 7.31 -5.82
CA ARG A 41 2.94 5.97 -6.02
C ARG A 41 2.44 5.35 -4.72
N ALA A 42 3.19 5.50 -3.62
CA ALA A 42 2.78 5.01 -2.32
C ALA A 42 1.48 5.68 -1.86
N GLN A 43 1.36 6.99 -2.06
CA GLN A 43 0.16 7.77 -1.77
C GLN A 43 -1.05 7.32 -2.59
N GLU A 44 -0.89 7.13 -3.91
CA GLU A 44 -1.98 6.63 -4.77
C GLU A 44 -2.49 5.23 -4.35
N ILE A 45 -1.61 4.36 -3.86
CA ILE A 45 -2.00 3.03 -3.37
C ILE A 45 -2.68 3.15 -2.01
N MET A 46 -2.18 4.06 -1.15
CA MET A 46 -2.76 4.33 0.17
C MET A 46 -4.20 4.83 0.05
N GLU A 47 -4.47 5.74 -0.87
CA GLU A 47 -5.83 6.26 -1.12
C GLU A 47 -6.81 5.14 -1.50
N VAL A 48 -6.40 4.23 -2.38
CA VAL A 48 -7.22 3.05 -2.74
C VAL A 48 -7.47 2.15 -1.53
N GLN A 49 -6.45 1.91 -0.70
CA GLN A 49 -6.61 1.09 0.50
C GLN A 49 -7.50 1.78 1.55
N GLN A 50 -7.45 3.11 1.67
CA GLN A 50 -8.29 3.88 2.59
C GLN A 50 -9.77 3.73 2.24
N GLU A 51 -10.13 3.79 0.96
CA GLU A 51 -11.49 3.56 0.48
C GLU A 51 -11.99 2.15 0.85
N ILE A 52 -11.19 1.12 0.58
CA ILE A 52 -11.49 -0.27 0.95
C ILE A 52 -11.69 -0.41 2.46
N SER A 53 -10.77 0.17 3.25
CA SER A 53 -10.81 0.08 4.71
C SER A 53 -12.03 0.80 5.28
N PHE A 54 -12.42 1.93 4.68
CA PHE A 54 -13.64 2.65 5.03
C PHE A 54 -14.88 1.77 4.84
N GLN A 55 -15.07 1.20 3.64
CA GLN A 55 -16.19 0.31 3.33
C GLN A 55 -16.26 -0.88 4.29
N LYS A 56 -15.11 -1.55 4.53
CA LYS A 56 -15.04 -2.66 5.49
C LYS A 56 -15.35 -2.27 6.92
N ASN A 57 -15.05 -1.04 7.32
CA ASN A 57 -15.37 -0.54 8.66
C ASN A 57 -16.84 -0.15 8.77
N GLU A 58 -17.46 0.38 7.71
CA GLU A 58 -18.90 0.62 7.68
C GLU A 58 -19.69 -0.69 7.87
N GLU A 59 -19.26 -1.78 7.23
CA GLU A 59 -19.86 -3.11 7.43
C GLU A 59 -19.76 -3.63 8.87
N LYS A 60 -18.87 -3.06 9.70
CA LYS A 60 -18.67 -3.46 11.10
C LYS A 60 -19.57 -2.69 12.06
N ILE A 61 -20.25 -1.63 11.61
CA ILE A 61 -21.17 -0.84 12.44
C ILE A 61 -22.32 -1.74 12.94
N GLY A 62 -22.61 -1.68 14.24
CA GLY A 62 -23.67 -2.47 14.88
C GLY A 62 -23.34 -3.94 15.11
N LYS A 63 -22.15 -4.41 14.71
CA LYS A 63 -21.68 -5.77 15.00
C LYS A 63 -20.89 -5.78 16.32
N ILE A 64 -21.06 -6.85 17.10
CA ILE A 64 -20.29 -7.10 18.32
C ILE A 64 -19.22 -8.12 17.99
N PHE A 65 -17.96 -7.74 18.15
CA PHE A 65 -16.80 -8.61 17.95
C PHE A 65 -16.31 -9.15 19.30
N LYS A 66 -15.81 -10.39 19.33
CA LYS A 66 -15.22 -11.03 20.51
C LYS A 66 -13.71 -10.83 20.55
#